data_AF-A0A925IDG6-F1
#
_entry.id   AF-A0A925IDG6-F1
#
_cell.length_a   1.000
_cell.length_b   1.000
_cell.length_c   1.000
_cell.angle_alpha   90.00
_cell.angle_beta   90.00
_cell.angle_gamma   90.00
#
_symmetry.space_group_name_H-M   'P 1'
#
loop_
_entity.id
_entity.type
_entity.pdbx_description
1 polymer ?
#
loop_
_entity_poly.entity_id
_entity_poly.type
_entity_poly.pdbx_seq_one_letter_code
_entity_poly.pdbx_strand_id
1 'polypeptide(L)'
;MYLPVISDARLAAQYFVLPYYAAVYTDCKSEGSVQYTHVVMVMTLSPVSEAEPPNTKFMMAVAAEVNQYAQVVPGSGSHFLGVFTGGHMNLGASDDWADLGKFTVKALEIIVDKLKTQPPKVIPLGDD
;
A
#
# COMPACT_ATOMS: atom_id res chain seq x y z
N MET A 1 2.58 -11.33 11.22
CA MET A 1 1.61 -10.66 10.33
C MET A 1 2.07 -10.89 8.91
N TYR A 2 1.17 -11.26 8.00
CA TYR A 2 1.52 -11.48 6.59
C TYR A 2 1.56 -10.13 5.86
N LEU A 3 2.72 -9.78 5.29
CA LEU A 3 3.00 -8.50 4.64
C LEU A 3 3.69 -8.72 3.30
N PRO A 4 3.58 -7.77 2.36
CA PRO A 4 4.45 -7.74 1.18
C PRO A 4 5.92 -7.74 1.63
N VAL A 5 6.73 -8.66 1.10
CA VAL A 5 8.17 -8.72 1.37
C VAL A 5 8.89 -7.94 0.27
N ILE A 6 9.46 -6.78 0.64
CA ILE A 6 10.07 -5.83 -0.28
C ILE A 6 11.47 -5.50 0.22
N SER A 7 12.45 -5.68 -0.65
CA SER A 7 13.87 -5.41 -0.38
C SER A 7 14.26 -3.96 -0.64
N ASP A 8 13.58 -3.29 -1.58
CA ASP A 8 13.86 -1.93 -2.02
C ASP A 8 12.61 -1.32 -2.64
N ALA A 9 12.40 -0.01 -2.46
CA ALA A 9 11.30 0.73 -3.08
C ALA A 9 11.55 2.24 -3.00
N ARG A 10 10.92 3.00 -3.91
CA ARG A 10 10.90 4.46 -3.86
C ARG A 10 9.64 4.95 -3.17
N LEU A 11 9.79 5.82 -2.18
CA LEU A 11 8.66 6.54 -1.59
C LEU A 11 8.11 7.55 -2.61
N ALA A 12 6.85 7.41 -2.97
CA ALA A 12 6.20 8.23 -3.99
C ALA A 12 5.26 9.30 -3.40
N ALA A 13 4.59 8.96 -2.29
CA ALA A 13 3.67 9.87 -1.62
C ALA A 13 3.43 9.45 -0.17
N GLN A 14 2.93 10.39 0.63
CA GLN A 14 2.58 10.18 2.03
C GLN A 14 1.24 10.86 2.33
N TYR A 15 0.45 10.26 3.20
CA TYR A 15 -0.87 10.77 3.57
C TYR A 15 -1.13 10.63 5.06
N PHE A 16 -1.75 11.65 5.64
CA PHE A 16 -2.47 11.52 6.90
C PHE A 16 -3.85 10.92 6.63
N VAL A 17 -4.14 9.81 7.30
CA VAL A 17 -5.45 9.16 7.34
C VAL A 17 -5.80 8.93 8.81
N LEU A 18 -6.02 10.04 9.53
CA LEU A 18 -5.93 10.09 11.00
C LEU A 18 -6.82 9.05 11.71
N PRO A 19 -6.31 8.32 12.72
CA PRO A 19 -5.03 8.51 13.42
C PRO A 19 -3.86 7.74 12.79
N TYR A 20 -3.92 7.43 11.50
CA TYR A 20 -2.90 6.67 10.80
C TYR A 20 -2.13 7.53 9.81
N TYR A 21 -0.95 7.03 9.47
CA TYR A 21 -0.12 7.51 8.40
C TYR A 21 -0.04 6.43 7.33
N ALA A 22 -0.16 6.82 6.06
CA ALA A 22 -0.05 5.94 4.91
C ALA A 22 1.12 6.38 4.02
N ALA A 23 2.04 5.46 3.74
CA ALA A 23 3.16 5.66 2.82
C ALA A 23 2.91 4.89 1.53
N VAL A 24 2.97 5.58 0.39
CA VAL A 24 2.88 4.98 -0.94
C VAL A 24 4.28 4.76 -1.48
N TYR A 25 4.59 3.51 -1.77
CA TYR A 25 5.83 3.07 -2.38
C TYR A 25 5.56 2.60 -3.80
N THR A 26 6.52 2.88 -4.68
CA THR A 26 6.55 2.46 -6.08
C THR A 26 7.94 1.93 -6.43
N ASP A 27 8.12 1.43 -7.66
CA ASP A 27 9.38 0.82 -8.12
C ASP A 27 9.85 -0.30 -7.16
N CYS A 28 8.90 -1.04 -6.58
CA CYS A 28 9.17 -2.03 -5.54
C CYS A 28 9.95 -3.24 -6.10
N LYS A 29 10.97 -3.68 -5.36
CA LYS A 29 11.70 -4.93 -5.60
C LYS A 29 11.30 -5.96 -4.56
N SER A 30 10.43 -6.87 -4.94
CA SER A 30 9.93 -7.92 -4.05
C SER A 30 10.95 -9.02 -3.81
N GLU A 31 10.92 -9.60 -2.61
CA GLU A 31 11.58 -10.87 -2.35
C GLU A 31 10.57 -12.02 -2.50
N GLY A 32 10.90 -13.02 -3.32
CA GLY A 32 10.06 -14.21 -3.53
C GLY A 32 9.27 -14.21 -4.83
N SER A 33 8.27 -15.09 -4.92
CA SER A 33 7.56 -15.38 -6.17
C SER A 33 6.48 -14.35 -6.53
N VAL A 34 5.99 -13.58 -5.56
CA VAL A 34 4.99 -12.52 -5.78
C VAL A 34 5.71 -11.20 -5.98
N GLN A 35 5.46 -10.56 -7.10
CA GLN A 35 6.07 -9.28 -7.46
C GLN A 35 5.07 -8.15 -7.22
N TYR A 36 5.51 -7.05 -6.62
CA TYR A 36 4.68 -5.88 -6.32
C TYR A 36 5.23 -4.69 -7.09
N THR A 37 4.38 -3.92 -7.76
CA THR A 37 4.80 -2.67 -8.43
C THR A 37 4.61 -1.46 -7.52
N HIS A 38 3.49 -1.44 -6.79
CA HIS A 38 3.12 -0.37 -5.86
C HIS A 38 2.59 -0.96 -4.57
N VAL A 39 2.92 -0.33 -3.43
CA VAL A 39 2.40 -0.73 -2.11
C VAL A 39 2.07 0.51 -1.28
N VAL A 40 0.91 0.50 -0.63
CA VAL A 40 0.57 1.45 0.43
C VAL A 40 0.68 0.76 1.78
N MET A 41 1.60 1.22 2.63
CA MET A 41 1.78 0.72 4.00
C MET A 41 1.12 1.68 4.99
N VAL A 42 0.27 1.17 5.87
CA VAL A 42 -0.46 1.97 6.87
C VAL A 42 0.02 1.65 8.27
N MET A 43 0.37 2.70 9.02
CA MET A 43 0.94 2.61 10.35
C MET A 43 0.24 3.58 11.32
N THR A 44 0.26 3.29 12.61
CA THR A 44 -0.24 4.22 13.64
C THR A 44 0.62 5.48 13.71
N LEU A 45 -0.01 6.65 13.78
CA LEU A 45 0.65 7.86 14.28
C LEU A 45 0.66 7.78 15.80
N SER A 46 1.74 7.25 16.36
CA SER A 46 1.98 7.38 17.81
C SER A 46 2.36 8.84 18.09
N PRO A 47 1.82 9.48 19.15
CA PRO A 47 2.35 10.77 19.58
C PRO A 47 3.83 10.59 19.93
N VAL A 48 4.69 11.30 19.22
CA VAL A 48 6.11 11.39 19.59
C VAL A 48 6.18 12.26 20.83
N SER A 49 6.47 11.65 21.98
CA SER A 49 6.95 12.38 23.15
C SER A 49 8.45 12.09 23.29
N GLU A 50 9.24 13.03 23.83
CA GLU A 50 10.67 12.77 24.11
C GLU A 50 10.88 11.59 25.08
N ALA A 51 9.82 11.16 25.79
CA ALA A 51 9.85 10.08 26.78
C ALA A 51 9.48 8.70 26.22
N GLU A 52 8.89 8.60 25.02
CA GLU A 52 8.46 7.32 24.45
C GLU A 52 8.95 7.16 23.01
N PRO A 53 9.63 6.04 22.67
CA PRO A 53 10.02 5.78 21.29
C PRO A 53 8.77 5.70 20.40
N PRO A 54 8.84 6.12 19.12
CA PRO A 54 7.71 6.02 18.22
C PRO A 54 7.23 4.58 18.12
N ASN A 55 6.07 4.29 18.69
CA ASN A 55 5.41 3.00 18.57
C ASN A 55 4.65 2.97 17.23
N THR A 56 5.40 2.87 16.14
CA THR A 56 4.85 2.74 14.80
C THR A 56 4.38 1.31 14.61
N LYS A 57 3.11 1.04 14.92
CA LYS A 57 2.48 -0.26 14.70
C LYS A 57 1.94 -0.32 13.29
N PHE A 58 2.33 -1.35 12.55
CA PHE A 58 1.72 -1.65 11.26
C PHE A 58 0.26 -2.07 11.45
N MET A 59 -0.62 -1.52 10.61
CA MET A 59 -2.06 -1.77 10.65
C MET A 59 -2.53 -2.59 9.45
N MET A 60 -2.17 -2.15 8.24
CA MET A 60 -2.53 -2.85 7.01
C MET A 60 -1.67 -2.41 5.83
N ALA A 61 -1.68 -3.19 4.75
CA ALA A 61 -1.14 -2.78 3.47
C ALA A 61 -2.11 -3.07 2.33
N VAL A 62 -1.97 -2.31 1.25
CA VAL A 62 -2.61 -2.58 -0.04
C VAL A 62 -1.48 -2.66 -1.08
N ALA A 63 -1.50 -3.65 -1.95
CA ALA A 63 -0.46 -3.87 -2.94
C ALA A 63 -1.05 -4.11 -4.35
N ALA A 64 -0.36 -3.61 -5.37
CA ALA A 64 -0.55 -4.01 -6.74
C ALA A 64 0.39 -5.18 -7.05
N GLU A 65 -0.16 -6.39 -7.13
CA GLU A 65 0.60 -7.63 -7.34
C GLU A 65 0.60 -7.99 -8.82
N VAL A 66 1.76 -8.26 -9.40
CA VAL A 66 1.85 -8.64 -10.82
C VAL A 66 1.09 -9.95 -11.06
N ASN A 67 0.10 -9.91 -11.95
CA ASN A 67 -0.63 -11.08 -12.38
C ASN A 67 0.14 -11.85 -13.46
N GLN A 68 0.87 -12.88 -13.05
CA GLN A 68 1.63 -13.73 -13.97
C GLN A 68 0.73 -14.47 -14.99
N TYR A 69 -0.56 -14.64 -14.70
CA TYR A 69 -1.51 -15.28 -15.61
C TYR A 69 -1.99 -14.35 -16.73
N ALA A 70 -1.72 -13.04 -16.67
CA ALA A 70 -2.13 -12.08 -17.69
C ALA A 70 -1.59 -12.42 -19.09
N GLN A 71 -0.45 -13.12 -19.16
CA GLN A 71 0.14 -13.58 -20.43
C GLN A 71 -0.59 -14.79 -21.01
N VAL A 72 -1.33 -15.54 -20.19
CA VAL A 72 -1.97 -16.81 -20.55
C VAL A 72 -3.48 -16.65 -20.72
N VAL A 73 -4.10 -15.72 -19.97
CA VAL A 73 -5.54 -15.47 -19.98
C VAL A 73 -5.80 -14.03 -20.42
N PRO A 74 -6.08 -13.78 -21.71
CA PRO A 74 -6.37 -12.45 -22.21
C PRO A 74 -7.51 -11.78 -21.44
N GLY A 75 -7.30 -10.52 -21.05
CA GLY A 75 -8.31 -9.73 -20.31
C GLY A 75 -8.39 -10.02 -18.81
N SER A 76 -7.51 -10.86 -18.24
CA SER A 76 -7.51 -11.12 -16.79
C SER A 76 -6.94 -9.98 -15.93
N GLY A 77 -6.56 -8.85 -16.53
CA GLY A 77 -5.85 -7.75 -15.87
C GLY A 77 -4.40 -8.07 -15.53
N SER A 78 -3.51 -7.09 -15.66
CA SER A 78 -2.07 -7.23 -15.41
C SER A 78 -1.69 -7.27 -13.94
N HIS A 79 -2.56 -6.81 -13.04
CA HIS A 79 -2.27 -6.74 -11.62
C HIS A 79 -3.48 -7.15 -10.78
N PHE A 80 -3.23 -7.80 -9.64
CA PHE A 80 -4.19 -8.04 -8.57
C PHE A 80 -4.12 -6.93 -7.52
N LEU A 81 -5.27 -6.61 -6.93
CA LEU A 81 -5.34 -5.70 -5.79
C LEU A 81 -5.33 -6.50 -4.48
N GLY A 82 -4.15 -6.66 -3.89
CA GLY A 82 -3.95 -7.38 -2.64
C GLY A 82 -4.15 -6.49 -1.42
N VAL A 83 -4.80 -7.01 -0.38
CA VAL A 83 -5.00 -6.33 0.91
C VAL A 83 -4.52 -7.21 2.06
N PHE A 84 -3.75 -6.62 2.97
CA PHE A 84 -3.03 -7.30 4.04
C PHE A 84 -3.48 -6.75 5.39
N THR A 85 -4.32 -7.48 6.13
CA THR A 85 -4.85 -7.06 7.46
C THR A 85 -4.63 -8.13 8.54
N GLY A 86 -3.55 -8.90 8.44
CA GLY A 86 -3.30 -10.10 9.25
C GLY A 86 -3.32 -11.40 8.44
N GLY A 87 -3.95 -11.37 7.26
CA GLY A 87 -3.88 -12.36 6.18
C GLY A 87 -3.87 -11.65 4.83
N HIS A 88 -4.07 -12.38 3.73
CA HIS A 88 -4.09 -11.84 2.37
C HIS A 88 -5.47 -11.99 1.73
N MET A 89 -5.95 -10.92 1.10
CA MET A 89 -7.21 -10.90 0.35
C MET A 89 -6.98 -10.24 -1.00
N ASN A 90 -7.37 -10.91 -2.07
CA ASN A 90 -7.35 -10.37 -3.42
C ASN A 90 -8.72 -9.78 -3.76
N LEU A 91 -8.78 -8.49 -4.09
CA LEU A 91 -10.01 -7.77 -4.43
C LEU A 91 -10.30 -7.70 -5.94
N GLY A 92 -9.60 -8.51 -6.72
CA GLY A 92 -9.77 -8.61 -8.17
C GLY A 92 -8.57 -8.07 -8.94
N ALA A 93 -8.61 -8.30 -10.25
CA ALA A 93 -7.54 -7.91 -11.17
C ALA A 93 -7.98 -6.78 -12.10
N SER A 94 -7.06 -5.88 -12.42
CA SER A 94 -7.25 -4.80 -13.39
C SER A 94 -5.90 -4.28 -13.88
N ASP A 95 -5.89 -3.73 -15.09
CA ASP A 95 -4.75 -2.94 -15.58
C ASP A 95 -4.63 -1.59 -14.88
N ASP A 96 -5.71 -1.10 -14.28
CA ASP A 96 -5.69 0.14 -13.51
C ASP A 96 -4.76 0.08 -12.29
N TRP A 97 -4.51 -1.12 -11.74
CA TRP A 97 -3.60 -1.25 -10.60
C TRP A 97 -2.12 -1.15 -11.01
N ALA A 98 -1.81 -1.19 -12.32
CA ALA A 98 -0.48 -0.85 -12.83
C ALA A 98 -0.20 0.66 -12.79
N ASP A 99 -1.25 1.49 -12.87
CA ASP A 99 -1.17 2.94 -12.82
C ASP A 99 -1.07 3.42 -11.37
N LEU A 100 0.03 4.08 -11.02
CA LEU A 100 0.29 4.52 -9.64
C LEU A 100 -0.81 5.46 -9.11
N GLY A 101 -1.34 6.34 -9.95
CA GLY A 101 -2.36 7.31 -9.55
C GLY A 101 -3.69 6.63 -9.23
N LYS A 102 -4.18 5.77 -10.14
CA LYS A 102 -5.41 5.00 -9.96
C LYS A 102 -5.30 4.03 -8.79
N PHE A 103 -4.17 3.32 -8.69
CA PHE A 103 -3.88 2.44 -7.56
C PHE A 103 -3.92 3.21 -6.24
N THR A 104 -3.25 4.36 -6.16
CA THR A 104 -3.17 5.15 -4.92
C THR A 104 -4.55 5.62 -4.46
N VAL A 105 -5.37 6.15 -5.38
CA VAL A 105 -6.75 6.54 -5.07
C VAL A 105 -7.52 5.34 -4.52
N LYS A 106 -7.45 4.18 -5.19
CA LYS A 106 -8.20 3.00 -4.75
C LYS A 106 -7.71 2.45 -3.41
N ALA A 107 -6.39 2.41 -3.21
CA ALA A 107 -5.80 1.95 -1.97
C ALA A 107 -6.26 2.83 -0.79
N LEU A 108 -6.28 4.16 -0.96
CA LEU A 108 -6.74 5.08 0.07
C LEU A 108 -8.24 4.91 0.36
N GLU A 109 -9.09 4.69 -0.64
CA GLU A 109 -10.51 4.36 -0.42
C GLU A 109 -10.67 3.10 0.45
N ILE A 110 -9.91 2.05 0.15
CA ILE A 110 -9.93 0.78 0.89
C ILE A 110 -9.47 1.01 2.34
N ILE A 111 -8.43 1.81 2.55
CA ILE A 111 -7.90 2.13 3.88
C ILE A 111 -8.95 2.89 4.69
N VAL A 112 -9.56 3.91 4.10
CA VAL A 112 -10.63 4.70 4.73
C VAL A 112 -11.80 3.81 5.14
N ASP A 113 -12.25 2.92 4.25
CA ASP A 113 -13.34 2.02 4.54
C ASP A 113 -12.98 0.96 5.59
N LYS A 114 -11.81 0.31 5.49
CA LYS A 114 -11.44 -0.77 6.42
C LYS A 114 -11.11 -0.28 7.81
N LEU A 115 -10.45 0.88 7.93
CA LEU A 115 -10.06 1.45 9.22
C LEU A 115 -11.07 2.44 9.78
N LYS A 116 -12.16 2.73 9.05
CA LYS A 116 -13.23 3.67 9.43
C LYS A 116 -12.66 5.02 9.86
N THR A 117 -11.80 5.58 9.01
CA THR A 117 -11.01 6.79 9.27
C THR A 117 -11.46 7.96 8.40
N GLN A 118 -10.86 9.13 8.59
CA GLN A 118 -11.13 10.35 7.83
C GLN A 118 -10.54 10.26 6.40
N PRO A 119 -11.03 11.08 5.46
CA PRO A 119 -10.41 11.20 4.14
C PRO A 119 -8.92 11.54 4.21
N PRO A 120 -8.11 11.01 3.27
CA PRO A 120 -6.67 11.21 3.26
C PRO A 120 -6.31 12.68 3.00
N LYS A 121 -5.27 13.17 3.67
CA LYS A 121 -4.64 14.48 3.43
C LYS A 121 -3.18 14.27 3.03
N VAL A 122 -2.77 14.87 1.92
CA VAL A 122 -1.39 14.77 1.40
C VAL A 122 -0.40 15.36 2.40
N ILE A 123 0.73 14.68 2.57
CA ILE A 123 1.92 15.19 3.27
C ILE A 123 2.95 15.51 2.19
N PRO A 124 3.46 16.75 2.10
CA PRO A 124 4.54 17.08 1.19
C PRO A 124 5.78 16.23 1.50
N LEU A 125 6.38 15.63 0.46
CA LEU A 125 7.73 15.11 0.58
C LEU A 125 8.64 16.33 0.71
N GLY A 126 9.54 16.36 1.70
CA GLY A 126 10.50 17.46 1.82
C GLY A 126 11.33 17.58 0.54
N ASP A 127 11.71 18.80 0.18
CA ASP A 127 12.73 19.02 -0.85
C ASP A 127 14.07 18.55 -0.25
N ASP A 128 14.59 17.42 -0.72
CA ASP A 128 15.92 16.90 -0.37
C ASP A 128 17.04 17.85 -0.82
#